data_AF-A0A1Q9DV10-F1
#
_entry.id   AF-A0A1Q9DV10-F1
#
_cell.length_a   1.000
_cell.length_b   1.000
_cell.length_c   1.000
_cell.angle_alpha   90.00
_cell.angle_beta   90.00
_cell.angle_gamma   90.00
#
_symmetry.space_group_name_H-M   'P 1'
#
loop_
_entity.id
_entity.type
_entity.pdbx_description
1 polymer ?
#
loop_
_entity_poly.entity_id
_entity_poly.type
_entity_poly.pdbx_seq_one_letter_code
_entity_poly.pdbx_strand_id
1 'polypeptide(L)'
;MERVPSSVQGYWLMYIGPAGFAGGDTVVGVKLDEKRSTSDCDGLYKGERYFRCQPGHGIYQAVEEVELVPPEMADEDVRQLAMSPAPDAETFNLEMELEQLIGLRDVKESIRHSRNYIEVQRRRSAVTGDQSARPLHFAFMQGTPGSGAGKVAQVLGGMLLKFGVLSSGHVVEATRKDLVAGCTGGGDVETKIKKIAKAAEGGVLLVVGADALKDTEKSSDRIGEEALQALTKLLEGASATVEWPQRLCIVVAGRRNQLTQLLETPGVGPCIFAKFEFSDLTAAEVGLSVKKPVVSAAVTMLMEFAALTLAILVALCVVVLCVQDQETRRRSQSSDAASPDVEEEADVRYMHRFFLRRDGYPKVSEGPQDLREVVVDSAWTEPAGQPSTCIICLEPVNSEQPVRRLRCNHQFHPDCILQWCLKRRALECPTCRDQEPLAESKKRLAAKVISSGCQNLTAEAVLV
;
A
#
# COMPACT_ATOMS: atom_id res chain seq x y z
N MET A 1 -36.18 -3.01 27.34
CA MET A 1 -35.42 -3.31 26.11
C MET A 1 -34.15 -4.00 26.54
N GLU A 2 -34.16 -5.33 26.52
CA GLU A 2 -33.04 -6.16 26.94
C GLU A 2 -31.84 -5.92 26.01
N ARG A 3 -30.72 -5.49 26.60
CA ARG A 3 -29.41 -5.60 25.96
C ARG A 3 -29.14 -7.08 25.76
N VAL A 4 -28.86 -7.50 24.53
CA VAL A 4 -28.49 -8.88 24.22
C VAL A 4 -26.96 -8.97 24.15
N PRO A 5 -26.28 -9.53 25.17
CA PRO A 5 -24.95 -10.08 25.02
C PRO A 5 -25.07 -11.59 24.75
N SER A 6 -24.71 -12.03 23.56
CA SER A 6 -24.34 -13.43 23.28
C SER A 6 -23.72 -13.55 21.89
N SER A 7 -22.43 -13.93 21.86
CA SER A 7 -21.64 -14.35 20.69
C SER A 7 -21.57 -13.37 19.51
N VAL A 8 -20.40 -12.76 19.31
CA VAL A 8 -20.10 -11.80 18.24
C VAL A 8 -20.33 -12.42 16.85
N GLN A 9 -21.53 -12.24 16.31
CA GLN A 9 -21.84 -12.47 14.89
C GLN A 9 -21.07 -11.43 14.06
N GLY A 10 -20.49 -11.84 12.93
CA GLY A 10 -19.79 -10.91 12.03
C GLY A 10 -20.81 -10.06 11.28
N TYR A 11 -20.60 -8.76 11.27
CA TYR A 11 -21.44 -7.79 10.58
C TYR A 11 -20.56 -7.02 9.61
N TRP A 12 -20.91 -7.01 8.33
CA TRP A 12 -20.16 -6.27 7.31
C TRP A 12 -20.88 -4.96 7.04
N LEU A 13 -20.20 -3.85 7.27
CA LEU A 13 -20.68 -2.52 6.91
C LEU A 13 -20.69 -2.40 5.37
N MET A 14 -21.87 -2.23 4.77
CA MET A 14 -22.04 -2.21 3.32
C MET A 14 -22.40 -0.82 2.77
N TYR A 15 -23.03 0.01 3.59
CA TYR A 15 -23.52 1.33 3.19
C TYR A 15 -23.58 2.27 4.39
N ILE A 16 -23.14 3.51 4.21
CA ILE A 16 -23.41 4.64 5.11
C ILE A 16 -23.86 5.80 4.25
N GLY A 17 -25.06 6.31 4.47
CA GLY A 17 -25.55 7.46 3.72
C GLY A 17 -27.04 7.72 3.89
N PRO A 18 -27.54 8.79 3.27
CA PRO A 18 -28.93 9.18 3.37
C PRO A 18 -29.84 8.17 2.64
N ALA A 19 -30.90 7.74 3.30
CA ALA A 19 -31.90 6.85 2.70
C ALA A 19 -33.24 7.55 2.54
N GLY A 20 -33.82 7.49 1.33
CA GLY A 20 -35.12 8.10 1.06
C GLY A 20 -36.26 7.51 1.89
N PHE A 21 -36.11 6.27 2.37
CA PHE A 21 -37.07 5.61 3.25
C PHE A 21 -36.96 6.02 4.72
N ALA A 22 -35.82 6.59 5.11
CA ALA A 22 -35.57 7.14 6.43
C ALA A 22 -35.75 8.68 6.42
N GLY A 23 -36.56 9.22 5.52
CA GLY A 23 -36.78 10.67 5.42
C GLY A 23 -35.55 11.46 4.99
N GLY A 24 -34.51 10.81 4.46
CA GLY A 24 -33.22 11.42 4.14
C GLY A 24 -32.18 11.30 5.24
N ASP A 25 -32.52 10.71 6.39
CA ASP A 25 -31.56 10.48 7.47
C ASP A 25 -30.47 9.49 7.07
N THR A 26 -29.30 9.65 7.68
CA THR A 26 -28.17 8.77 7.44
C THR A 26 -28.42 7.43 8.10
N VAL A 27 -28.44 6.38 7.29
CA VAL A 27 -28.60 4.99 7.73
C VAL A 27 -27.35 4.20 7.46
N VAL A 28 -27.21 3.11 8.20
CA VAL A 28 -26.18 2.10 8.04
C VAL A 28 -26.82 0.86 7.43
N GLY A 29 -26.32 0.44 6.27
CA GLY A 29 -26.63 -0.85 5.67
C GLY A 29 -25.60 -1.89 6.09
N VAL A 30 -26.06 -2.98 6.70
CA VAL A 30 -25.21 -4.04 7.24
C VAL A 30 -25.57 -5.38 6.59
N LYS A 31 -24.55 -6.15 6.21
CA LYS A 31 -24.69 -7.53 5.77
C LYS A 31 -24.40 -8.48 6.95
N LEU A 32 -25.31 -9.43 7.14
CA LEU A 32 -25.28 -10.45 8.16
C LEU A 32 -24.62 -11.74 7.63
N ASP A 33 -23.82 -12.40 8.48
CA ASP A 33 -23.32 -13.75 8.19
C ASP A 33 -24.47 -14.78 8.11
N GLU A 34 -25.49 -14.63 8.96
CA GLU A 34 -26.66 -15.51 9.03
C GLU A 34 -27.95 -14.77 8.67
N LYS A 35 -28.89 -15.46 8.01
CA LYS A 35 -30.21 -14.91 7.71
C LYS A 35 -30.99 -14.72 9.03
N ARG A 36 -31.15 -13.47 9.44
CA ARG A 36 -31.79 -13.13 10.72
C ARG A 36 -33.17 -12.49 10.57
N SER A 37 -33.45 -11.92 9.40
CA SER A 37 -34.70 -11.20 9.15
C SER A 37 -35.71 -12.05 8.38
N THR A 38 -37.01 -11.83 8.68
CA THR A 38 -38.14 -12.33 7.87
C THR A 38 -38.29 -11.58 6.54
N SER A 39 -37.63 -10.43 6.39
CA SER A 39 -37.55 -9.68 5.14
C SER A 39 -36.47 -10.26 4.23
N ASP A 40 -36.74 -10.46 2.94
CA ASP A 40 -35.73 -10.82 1.94
C ASP A 40 -34.87 -9.61 1.53
N CYS A 41 -34.43 -8.81 2.51
CA CYS A 41 -33.65 -7.61 2.26
C CYS A 41 -32.27 -7.98 1.68
N ASP A 42 -32.00 -7.49 0.47
CA ASP A 42 -30.76 -7.68 -0.30
C ASP A 42 -30.00 -6.35 -0.52
N GLY A 43 -30.45 -5.26 0.12
CA GLY A 43 -29.98 -3.89 -0.11
C GLY A 43 -30.73 -3.12 -1.20
N LEU A 44 -31.83 -3.66 -1.76
CA LEU A 44 -32.77 -2.94 -2.62
C LEU A 44 -33.97 -2.44 -1.79
N TYR A 45 -34.33 -1.17 -1.94
CA TYR A 45 -35.53 -0.60 -1.34
C TYR A 45 -36.25 0.31 -2.34
N LYS A 46 -37.53 -0.01 -2.65
CA LYS A 46 -38.39 0.74 -3.59
C LYS A 46 -37.72 1.12 -4.93
N GLY A 47 -36.89 0.24 -5.47
CA GLY A 47 -36.20 0.44 -6.76
C GLY A 47 -34.84 1.14 -6.67
N GLU A 48 -34.50 1.71 -5.51
CA GLU A 48 -33.16 2.23 -5.24
C GLU A 48 -32.29 1.17 -4.57
N ARG A 49 -31.03 1.07 -5.01
CA ARG A 49 -30.08 0.08 -4.49
C ARG A 49 -29.01 0.77 -3.67
N TYR A 50 -28.98 0.44 -2.38
CA TYR A 50 -28.01 0.98 -1.43
C TYR A 50 -26.82 0.03 -1.25
N PHE A 51 -27.06 -1.29 -1.24
CA PHE A 51 -26.01 -2.32 -1.24
C PHE A 51 -26.47 -3.64 -1.88
N ARG A 52 -25.61 -4.67 -1.86
CA ARG A 52 -25.92 -6.02 -2.36
C ARG A 52 -25.53 -7.08 -1.35
N CYS A 53 -26.44 -7.99 -1.04
CA CYS A 53 -26.17 -9.21 -0.29
C CYS A 53 -27.14 -10.34 -0.69
N GLN A 54 -27.01 -11.52 -0.07
CA GLN A 54 -28.01 -12.58 -0.23
C GLN A 54 -29.36 -12.13 0.36
N PRO A 55 -30.51 -12.51 -0.24
CA PRO A 55 -31.83 -12.12 0.27
C PRO A 55 -32.05 -12.52 1.73
N GLY A 56 -32.32 -11.52 2.57
CA GLY A 56 -32.53 -11.66 4.03
C GLY A 56 -31.27 -11.59 4.88
N HIS A 57 -30.12 -11.34 4.26
CA HIS A 57 -28.87 -11.04 4.94
C HIS A 57 -28.63 -9.53 5.09
N GLY A 58 -29.49 -8.66 4.53
CA GLY A 58 -29.36 -7.22 4.67
C GLY A 58 -30.20 -6.68 5.82
N ILE A 59 -29.68 -5.72 6.57
CA ILE A 59 -30.45 -4.89 7.49
C ILE A 59 -30.06 -3.42 7.35
N TYR A 60 -31.00 -2.52 7.65
CA TYR A 60 -30.74 -1.09 7.80
C TYR A 60 -30.93 -0.69 9.26
N GLN A 61 -30.00 0.08 9.81
CA GLN A 61 -30.05 0.60 11.17
C GLN A 61 -29.74 2.11 11.17
N ALA A 62 -30.31 2.87 12.10
CA ALA A 62 -29.91 4.25 12.32
C ALA A 62 -28.44 4.31 12.79
N VAL A 63 -27.66 5.28 12.31
CA VAL A 63 -26.24 5.44 12.69
C VAL A 63 -26.08 5.56 14.21
N GLU A 64 -27.03 6.21 14.88
CA GLU A 64 -27.05 6.44 16.34
C GLU A 64 -27.24 5.16 17.16
N GLU A 65 -27.78 4.11 16.55
CA GLU A 65 -28.05 2.82 17.20
C GLU A 65 -26.95 1.78 16.91
N VAL A 66 -25.94 2.16 16.12
CA VAL A 66 -24.82 1.29 15.75
C VAL A 66 -23.57 1.79 16.45
N GLU A 67 -23.06 0.99 17.38
CA GLU A 67 -21.74 1.17 17.96
C GLU A 67 -20.75 0.25 17.25
N LEU A 68 -19.67 0.82 16.71
CA LEU A 68 -18.53 0.02 16.26
C LEU A 68 -17.84 -0.53 17.51
N VAL A 69 -18.16 -1.77 17.86
CA VAL A 69 -17.41 -2.51 18.89
C VAL A 69 -16.14 -3.03 18.22
N PRO A 70 -14.95 -2.54 18.59
CA PRO A 70 -13.71 -3.12 18.12
C PRO A 70 -13.70 -4.61 18.49
N PRO A 71 -13.21 -5.52 17.62
CA PRO A 71 -13.17 -6.96 17.93
C PRO A 71 -12.44 -7.26 19.26
N GLU A 72 -11.52 -6.37 19.63
CA GLU A 72 -10.83 -6.28 20.92
C GLU A 72 -11.80 -6.24 22.11
N MET A 73 -12.94 -5.55 22.03
CA MET A 73 -13.79 -5.37 23.21
C MET A 73 -14.67 -6.58 23.54
N ALA A 74 -14.73 -7.60 22.67
CA ALA A 74 -15.75 -8.65 22.77
C ALA A 74 -15.24 -10.06 23.12
N ASP A 75 -13.93 -10.32 23.06
CA ASP A 75 -13.32 -11.60 23.47
C ASP A 75 -12.00 -11.34 24.25
N GLU A 76 -11.94 -11.81 25.50
CA GLU A 76 -10.79 -11.59 26.40
C GLU A 76 -9.51 -12.25 25.86
N ASP A 77 -9.65 -13.37 25.13
CA ASP A 77 -8.53 -14.05 24.48
C ASP A 77 -7.92 -13.20 23.34
N VAL A 78 -8.72 -12.34 22.72
CA VAL A 78 -8.31 -11.44 21.63
C VAL A 78 -7.71 -10.14 22.17
N ARG A 79 -8.21 -9.63 23.32
CA ARG A 79 -7.66 -8.43 24.00
C ARG A 79 -6.18 -8.52 24.34
N GLN A 80 -5.71 -9.73 24.63
CA GLN A 80 -4.34 -9.95 25.04
C GLN A 80 -3.36 -9.92 23.85
N LEU A 81 -3.86 -9.95 22.61
CA LEU A 81 -3.03 -9.83 21.42
C LEU A 81 -2.51 -8.40 21.27
N ALA A 82 -1.28 -8.27 20.80
CA ALA A 82 -0.75 -6.97 20.45
C ALA A 82 -1.47 -6.46 19.18
N MET A 83 -2.40 -5.53 19.36
CA MET A 83 -3.11 -4.86 18.29
C MET A 83 -2.52 -3.46 18.08
N SER A 84 -2.11 -3.19 16.85
CA SER A 84 -1.68 -1.86 16.44
C SER A 84 -2.74 -1.25 15.52
N PRO A 85 -3.29 -0.08 15.87
CA PRO A 85 -4.25 0.58 15.00
C PRO A 85 -3.58 0.92 13.67
N ALA A 86 -4.37 0.91 12.60
CA ALA A 86 -3.88 1.38 11.33
C ALA A 86 -3.58 2.89 11.40
N PRO A 87 -2.55 3.36 10.70
CA PRO A 87 -2.41 4.78 10.47
C PRO A 87 -3.60 5.30 9.67
N ASP A 88 -3.99 6.55 9.92
CA ASP A 88 -5.08 7.18 9.21
C ASP A 88 -4.82 7.18 7.69
N ALA A 89 -5.80 6.69 6.93
CA ALA A 89 -5.64 6.45 5.51
C ALA A 89 -5.44 7.75 4.71
N GLU A 90 -5.96 8.89 5.16
CA GLU A 90 -5.79 10.15 4.43
C GLU A 90 -4.37 10.68 4.58
N THR A 91 -3.88 10.68 5.81
CA THR A 91 -2.56 11.22 6.19
C THR A 91 -1.39 10.27 5.92
N PHE A 92 -1.64 8.97 5.73
CA PHE A 92 -0.59 7.98 5.49
C PHE A 92 0.22 8.29 4.21
N ASN A 93 1.52 8.50 4.39
CA ASN A 93 2.50 8.64 3.31
C ASN A 93 3.55 7.53 3.39
N LEU A 94 3.52 6.63 2.39
CA LEU A 94 4.40 5.47 2.37
C LEU A 94 5.90 5.84 2.42
N GLU A 95 6.35 6.81 1.63
CA GLU A 95 7.79 7.11 1.56
C GLU A 95 8.29 7.71 2.88
N MET A 96 7.47 8.53 3.55
CA MET A 96 7.80 9.04 4.89
C MET A 96 7.92 7.92 5.93
N GLU A 97 6.97 6.99 5.94
CA GLU A 97 7.01 5.82 6.84
C GLU A 97 8.22 4.93 6.57
N LEU A 98 8.59 4.73 5.29
CA LEU A 98 9.79 3.98 4.92
C LEU A 98 11.08 4.73 5.30
N GLU A 99 11.13 6.06 5.27
CA GLU A 99 12.30 6.85 5.71
C GLU A 99 12.50 6.80 7.23
N GLN A 100 11.42 6.63 8.00
CA GLN A 100 11.50 6.44 9.45
C GLN A 100 12.22 5.13 9.81
N LEU A 101 11.99 4.06 9.04
CA LEU A 101 12.69 2.79 9.20
C LEU A 101 14.19 2.96 8.88
N ILE A 102 15.08 2.57 9.79
CA ILE A 102 16.53 2.62 9.54
C ILE A 102 16.96 1.31 8.86
N GLY A 103 17.82 1.42 7.85
CA GLY A 103 18.31 0.28 7.09
C GLY A 103 17.20 -0.38 6.28
N LEU A 104 17.18 -1.72 6.26
CA LEU A 104 16.14 -2.54 5.63
C LEU A 104 15.89 -2.22 4.14
N ARG A 105 16.97 -1.97 3.38
CA ARG A 105 16.87 -1.59 1.95
C ARG A 105 16.03 -2.57 1.14
N ASP A 106 16.30 -3.86 1.29
CA ASP A 106 15.63 -4.93 0.54
C ASP A 106 14.14 -4.99 0.87
N VAL A 107 13.78 -4.78 2.15
CA VAL A 107 12.38 -4.72 2.60
C VAL A 107 11.68 -3.50 2.02
N LYS A 108 12.31 -2.33 2.06
CA LYS A 108 11.74 -1.09 1.49
C LYS A 108 11.49 -1.22 -0.01
N GLU A 109 12.42 -1.79 -0.74
CA GLU A 109 12.25 -2.09 -2.17
C GLU A 109 11.12 -3.09 -2.41
N SER A 110 11.01 -4.12 -1.58
CA SER A 110 9.95 -5.12 -1.66
C SER A 110 8.57 -4.50 -1.42
N ILE A 111 8.44 -3.59 -0.45
CA ILE A 111 7.22 -2.81 -0.20
C ILE A 111 6.88 -1.93 -1.40
N ARG A 112 7.85 -1.24 -1.99
CA ARG A 112 7.64 -0.42 -3.20
C ARG A 112 7.19 -1.28 -4.39
N HIS A 113 7.74 -2.48 -4.55
CA HIS A 113 7.29 -3.43 -5.57
C HIS A 113 5.84 -3.86 -5.35
N SER A 114 5.46 -4.15 -4.10
CA SER A 114 4.07 -4.46 -3.74
C SER A 114 3.12 -3.32 -4.05
N ARG A 115 3.48 -2.08 -3.69
CA ARG A 115 2.72 -0.87 -4.06
C ARG A 115 2.53 -0.77 -5.58
N ASN A 116 3.62 -0.91 -6.34
CA ASN A 116 3.56 -0.77 -7.79
C ASN A 116 2.69 -1.85 -8.43
N TYR A 117 2.73 -3.09 -7.91
CA TYR A 117 1.83 -4.16 -8.34
C TYR A 117 0.36 -3.79 -8.10
N ILE A 118 0.03 -3.28 -6.90
CA ILE A 118 -1.34 -2.88 -6.53
C ILE A 118 -1.85 -1.79 -7.47
N GLU A 119 -1.04 -0.77 -7.71
CA GLU A 119 -1.38 0.36 -8.57
C GLU A 119 -1.64 -0.08 -10.02
N VAL A 120 -0.77 -0.94 -10.56
CA VAL A 120 -0.95 -1.52 -11.91
C VAL A 120 -2.23 -2.33 -11.97
N GLN A 121 -2.52 -3.13 -10.94
CA GLN A 121 -3.70 -3.97 -10.94
C GLN A 121 -4.99 -3.15 -10.89
N ARG A 122 -5.04 -2.11 -10.05
CA ARG A 122 -6.17 -1.18 -10.00
C ARG A 122 -6.44 -0.50 -11.34
N ARG A 123 -5.38 -0.02 -12.00
CA ARG A 123 -5.50 0.61 -13.32
C ARG A 123 -6.00 -0.37 -14.37
N ARG A 124 -5.54 -1.63 -14.33
CA ARG A 124 -6.05 -2.68 -15.22
C ARG A 124 -7.54 -2.91 -14.99
N SER A 125 -7.95 -3.11 -13.75
CA SER A 125 -9.36 -3.33 -13.39
C SER A 125 -10.25 -2.17 -13.84
N ALA A 126 -9.76 -0.93 -13.78
CA ALA A 126 -10.48 0.24 -14.28
C ALA A 126 -10.68 0.25 -15.81
N VAL A 127 -9.78 -0.38 -16.58
CA VAL A 127 -9.81 -0.40 -18.05
C VAL A 127 -10.48 -1.66 -18.60
N THR A 128 -10.14 -2.83 -18.05
CA THR A 128 -10.62 -4.13 -18.54
C THR A 128 -11.90 -4.60 -17.85
N GLY A 129 -12.26 -4.00 -16.71
CA GLY A 129 -13.32 -4.49 -15.83
C GLY A 129 -12.96 -5.78 -15.06
N ASP A 130 -11.76 -6.33 -15.28
CA ASP A 130 -11.29 -7.54 -14.59
C ASP A 130 -10.83 -7.20 -13.18
N GLN A 131 -11.59 -7.64 -12.19
CA GLN A 131 -11.30 -7.45 -10.76
C GLN A 131 -10.49 -8.59 -10.16
N SER A 132 -10.10 -9.60 -10.96
CA SER A 132 -9.29 -10.73 -10.49
C SER A 132 -7.92 -10.25 -10.05
N ALA A 133 -7.65 -10.26 -8.75
CA ALA A 133 -6.36 -9.88 -8.19
C ALA A 133 -5.69 -11.09 -7.51
N ARG A 134 -4.35 -11.07 -7.44
CA ARG A 134 -3.62 -12.04 -6.63
C ARG A 134 -3.78 -11.69 -5.14
N PRO A 135 -4.08 -12.64 -4.25
CA PRO A 135 -4.03 -12.43 -2.81
C PRO A 135 -2.68 -11.85 -2.38
N LEU A 136 -2.69 -10.89 -1.46
CA LEU A 136 -1.47 -10.27 -0.94
C LEU A 136 -1.16 -10.81 0.47
N HIS A 137 -0.57 -12.00 0.53
CA HIS A 137 0.04 -12.57 1.74
C HIS A 137 1.57 -12.50 1.66
N PHE A 138 2.25 -12.34 2.79
CA PHE A 138 3.70 -12.09 2.79
C PHE A 138 4.45 -13.04 3.72
N ALA A 139 5.72 -13.26 3.42
CA ALA A 139 6.62 -14.00 4.30
C ALA A 139 7.78 -13.09 4.74
N PHE A 140 7.96 -12.92 6.06
CA PHE A 140 9.05 -12.14 6.64
C PHE A 140 10.18 -13.07 7.04
N MET A 141 11.22 -13.11 6.22
CA MET A 141 12.41 -13.93 6.40
C MET A 141 13.36 -13.21 7.36
N GLN A 142 13.23 -13.50 8.64
CA GLN A 142 13.99 -12.83 9.70
C GLN A 142 15.37 -13.50 9.92
N GLY A 143 16.39 -12.67 10.15
CA GLY A 143 17.70 -13.11 10.65
C GLY A 143 17.72 -13.14 12.17
N THR A 144 17.70 -11.95 12.78
CA THR A 144 17.70 -11.76 14.23
C THR A 144 16.36 -11.21 14.76
N PRO A 145 15.94 -11.60 15.98
CA PRO A 145 14.80 -10.97 16.65
C PRO A 145 15.01 -9.47 16.83
N GLY A 146 13.95 -8.66 16.68
CA GLY A 146 14.04 -7.21 16.80
C GLY A 146 14.38 -6.47 15.50
N SER A 147 14.35 -7.14 14.35
CA SER A 147 14.59 -6.57 13.01
C SER A 147 13.54 -5.57 12.51
N GLY A 148 12.56 -5.19 13.35
CA GLY A 148 11.51 -4.22 13.01
C GLY A 148 10.32 -4.82 12.26
N ALA A 149 10.16 -6.15 12.22
CA ALA A 149 9.08 -6.82 11.51
C ALA A 149 7.67 -6.34 11.90
N GLY A 150 7.38 -6.12 13.19
CA GLY A 150 6.10 -5.57 13.63
C GLY A 150 5.84 -4.16 13.06
N LYS A 151 6.85 -3.27 13.07
CA LYS A 151 6.72 -1.93 12.48
C LYS A 151 6.58 -2.00 10.96
N VAL A 152 7.29 -2.90 10.29
CA VAL A 152 7.12 -3.14 8.85
C VAL A 152 5.71 -3.64 8.54
N ALA A 153 5.14 -4.53 9.38
CA ALA A 153 3.75 -4.98 9.23
C ALA A 153 2.76 -3.82 9.37
N GLN A 154 2.99 -2.87 10.28
CA GLN A 154 2.17 -1.65 10.41
C GLN A 154 2.23 -0.78 9.16
N VAL A 155 3.44 -0.53 8.62
CA VAL A 155 3.60 0.24 7.37
C VAL A 155 2.92 -0.48 6.21
N LEU A 156 3.03 -1.80 6.15
CA LEU A 156 2.36 -2.62 5.15
C LEU A 156 0.83 -2.53 5.29
N GLY A 157 0.28 -2.62 6.50
CA GLY A 157 -1.15 -2.49 6.78
C GLY A 157 -1.70 -1.13 6.36
N GLY A 158 -1.00 -0.04 6.72
CA GLY A 158 -1.34 1.32 6.29
C GLY A 158 -1.30 1.50 4.78
N MET A 159 -0.29 0.92 4.10
CA MET A 159 -0.22 0.93 2.65
C MET A 159 -1.41 0.19 2.02
N LEU A 160 -1.70 -1.03 2.49
CA LEU A 160 -2.80 -1.82 1.95
C LEU A 160 -4.17 -1.16 2.18
N LEU A 161 -4.35 -0.46 3.30
CA LEU A 161 -5.52 0.39 3.55
C LEU A 161 -5.59 1.58 2.58
N LYS A 162 -4.51 2.36 2.46
CA LYS A 162 -4.44 3.54 1.57
C LYS A 162 -4.79 3.18 0.13
N PHE A 163 -4.26 2.05 -0.33
CA PHE A 163 -4.52 1.52 -1.66
C PHE A 163 -5.73 0.57 -1.68
N GLY A 164 -6.66 0.69 -0.72
CA GLY A 164 -7.95 -0.01 -0.62
C GLY A 164 -7.92 -1.49 -0.99
N VAL A 165 -6.82 -2.16 -0.65
CA VAL A 165 -6.70 -3.61 -0.65
C VAL A 165 -7.33 -4.15 0.62
N LEU A 166 -7.19 -3.42 1.74
CA LEU A 166 -7.76 -3.75 3.04
C LEU A 166 -8.75 -2.67 3.48
N SER A 167 -9.75 -3.03 4.30
CA SER A 167 -10.77 -2.10 4.80
C SER A 167 -10.37 -1.35 6.07
N SER A 168 -9.46 -1.89 6.87
CA SER A 168 -9.04 -1.29 8.14
C SER A 168 -7.53 -1.17 8.28
N GLY A 169 -6.71 -2.11 7.79
CA GLY A 169 -5.25 -2.02 7.81
C GLY A 169 -4.58 -2.16 9.18
N HIS A 170 -5.35 -2.44 10.25
CA HIS A 170 -4.79 -2.67 11.59
C HIS A 170 -3.97 -3.97 11.60
N VAL A 171 -3.07 -4.10 12.58
CA VAL A 171 -2.21 -5.29 12.70
C VAL A 171 -2.55 -6.03 13.98
N VAL A 172 -2.81 -7.33 13.85
CA VAL A 172 -2.94 -8.26 14.99
C VAL A 172 -1.71 -9.17 14.98
N GLU A 173 -0.88 -9.07 16.00
CA GLU A 173 0.28 -9.95 16.18
C GLU A 173 -0.11 -11.19 17.00
N ALA A 174 0.22 -12.36 16.49
CA ALA A 174 0.00 -13.64 17.15
C ALA A 174 1.29 -14.47 17.15
N THR A 175 1.67 -14.95 18.33
CA THR A 175 2.79 -15.88 18.52
C THR A 175 2.27 -17.30 18.70
N ARG A 176 3.18 -18.28 18.69
CA ARG A 176 2.84 -19.67 19.03
C ARG A 176 2.05 -19.78 20.34
N LYS A 177 2.43 -19.02 21.38
CA LYS A 177 1.73 -19.05 22.67
C LYS A 177 0.27 -18.66 22.50
N ASP A 178 -0.01 -17.63 21.71
CA ASP A 178 -1.37 -17.14 21.51
C ASP A 178 -2.20 -18.16 20.72
N LEU A 179 -1.59 -18.82 19.74
CA LEU A 179 -2.28 -19.81 18.89
C LEU A 179 -2.55 -21.16 19.58
N VAL A 180 -1.68 -21.61 20.49
CA VAL A 180 -1.75 -22.97 21.05
C VAL A 180 -1.93 -23.06 22.57
N ALA A 181 -1.76 -21.96 23.31
CA ALA A 181 -1.91 -22.00 24.77
C ALA A 181 -3.34 -22.42 25.17
N GLY A 182 -3.42 -23.36 26.11
CA GLY A 182 -4.68 -23.89 26.63
C GLY A 182 -5.36 -24.94 25.76
N CYS A 183 -4.85 -25.22 24.56
CA CYS A 183 -5.44 -26.22 23.66
C CYS A 183 -5.09 -27.64 24.14
N THR A 184 -6.10 -28.51 24.22
CA THR A 184 -5.90 -29.92 24.61
C THR A 184 -5.93 -30.89 23.41
N GLY A 185 -6.14 -30.34 22.20
CA GLY A 185 -6.25 -31.06 20.93
C GLY A 185 -7.70 -31.20 20.48
N GLY A 186 -7.93 -31.77 19.29
CA GLY A 186 -9.29 -32.11 18.83
C GLY A 186 -10.08 -30.95 18.22
N GLY A 187 -9.41 -29.98 17.58
CA GLY A 187 -10.04 -28.84 16.90
C GLY A 187 -10.02 -27.54 17.69
N ASP A 188 -9.56 -27.56 18.95
CA ASP A 188 -9.39 -26.37 19.79
C ASP A 188 -8.49 -25.33 19.10
N VAL A 189 -7.39 -25.81 18.51
CA VAL A 189 -6.39 -24.98 17.85
C VAL A 189 -6.97 -24.30 16.60
N GLU A 190 -7.71 -25.06 15.78
CA GLU A 190 -8.37 -24.51 14.58
C GLU A 190 -9.39 -23.44 14.97
N THR A 191 -10.16 -23.67 16.03
CA THR A 191 -11.13 -22.70 16.53
C THR A 191 -10.45 -21.42 17.01
N LYS A 192 -9.34 -21.54 17.75
CA LYS A 192 -8.58 -20.39 18.25
C LYS A 192 -7.95 -19.58 17.12
N ILE A 193 -7.32 -20.23 16.14
CA ILE A 193 -6.78 -19.57 14.95
C ILE A 193 -7.87 -18.84 14.18
N LYS A 194 -9.06 -19.46 14.00
CA LYS A 194 -10.19 -18.79 13.33
C LYS A 194 -10.69 -17.56 14.07
N LYS A 195 -10.74 -17.59 15.41
CA LYS A 195 -11.09 -16.42 16.23
C LYS A 195 -10.09 -15.28 16.04
N ILE A 196 -8.80 -15.58 16.10
CA ILE A 196 -7.72 -14.60 15.92
C ILE A 196 -7.75 -14.03 14.50
N ALA A 197 -7.97 -14.89 13.49
CA ALA A 197 -8.14 -14.46 12.10
C ALA A 197 -9.35 -13.57 11.91
N LYS A 198 -10.47 -13.84 12.61
CA LYS A 198 -11.67 -13.00 12.61
C LYS A 198 -11.38 -11.62 13.19
N ALA A 199 -10.58 -11.54 14.25
CA ALA A 199 -10.16 -10.27 14.84
C ALA A 199 -9.28 -9.44 13.90
N ALA A 200 -8.52 -10.09 13.02
CA ALA A 200 -7.64 -9.45 12.04
C ALA A 200 -8.33 -9.12 10.70
N GLU A 201 -9.62 -9.40 10.54
CA GLU A 201 -10.35 -9.15 9.30
C GLU A 201 -10.32 -7.67 8.89
N GLY A 202 -10.11 -7.42 7.61
CA GLY A 202 -9.88 -6.08 7.09
C GLY A 202 -8.49 -5.52 7.42
N GLY A 203 -7.66 -6.26 8.15
CA GLY A 203 -6.31 -5.90 8.57
C GLY A 203 -5.25 -6.92 8.18
N VAL A 204 -4.18 -6.96 8.97
CA VAL A 204 -3.01 -7.83 8.81
C VAL A 204 -2.90 -8.74 10.03
N LEU A 205 -2.94 -10.05 9.80
CA LEU A 205 -2.57 -11.06 10.80
C LEU A 205 -1.07 -11.36 10.67
N LEU A 206 -0.27 -10.92 11.65
CA LEU A 206 1.15 -11.21 11.74
C LEU A 206 1.39 -12.43 12.64
N VAL A 207 1.77 -13.56 12.04
CA VAL A 207 2.12 -14.79 12.77
C VAL A 207 3.63 -14.82 12.99
N VAL A 208 4.06 -14.49 14.21
CA VAL A 208 5.48 -14.44 14.59
C VAL A 208 5.96 -15.80 15.08
N GLY A 209 7.09 -16.26 14.52
CA GLY A 209 7.66 -17.57 14.82
C GLY A 209 6.86 -18.70 14.16
N ALA A 210 6.31 -18.46 12.96
CA ALA A 210 5.55 -19.46 12.20
C ALA A 210 6.39 -20.72 11.91
N ASP A 211 7.70 -20.55 11.73
CA ASP A 211 8.69 -21.63 11.58
C ASP A 211 8.80 -22.53 12.81
N ALA A 212 8.50 -21.98 13.99
CA ALA A 212 8.55 -22.68 15.25
C ALA A 212 7.17 -23.17 15.71
N LEU A 213 6.13 -23.11 14.88
CA LEU A 213 4.78 -23.61 15.25
C LEU A 213 4.76 -25.12 15.46
N LYS A 214 5.50 -25.86 14.64
CA LYS A 214 5.76 -27.28 14.82
C LYS A 214 7.17 -27.44 15.37
N ASP A 215 7.27 -28.01 16.57
CA ASP A 215 8.57 -28.35 17.16
C ASP A 215 9.10 -29.62 16.48
N THR A 216 10.12 -29.47 15.63
CA THR A 216 10.73 -30.61 14.92
C THR A 216 11.63 -31.46 15.79
N GLU A 217 12.04 -30.97 16.97
CA GLU A 217 12.88 -31.72 17.91
C GLU A 217 12.04 -32.66 18.78
N LYS A 218 10.77 -32.32 19.02
CA LYS A 218 9.81 -33.18 19.72
C LYS A 218 9.03 -34.02 18.72
N SER A 219 9.35 -35.31 18.67
CA SER A 219 8.75 -36.30 17.75
C SER A 219 7.21 -36.47 17.85
N SER A 220 6.53 -35.79 18.77
CA SER A 220 5.09 -35.89 18.99
C SER A 220 4.38 -34.55 19.28
N ASP A 221 4.84 -33.45 18.68
CA ASP A 221 4.14 -32.15 18.77
C ASP A 221 2.85 -32.12 17.93
N ARG A 222 1.84 -32.88 18.39
CA ARG A 222 0.53 -33.00 17.72
C ARG A 222 -0.22 -31.68 17.66
N ILE A 223 -0.08 -30.83 18.67
CA ILE A 223 -0.73 -29.52 18.76
C ILE A 223 -0.09 -28.56 17.76
N GLY A 224 1.25 -28.54 17.66
CA GLY A 224 1.95 -27.73 16.66
C GLY A 224 1.66 -28.15 15.22
N GLU A 225 1.54 -29.46 14.97
CA GLU A 225 1.09 -30.00 13.68
C GLU A 225 -0.33 -29.54 13.34
N GLU A 226 -1.26 -29.63 14.30
CA GLU A 226 -2.64 -29.16 14.13
C GLU A 226 -2.69 -27.65 13.85
N ALA A 227 -1.87 -26.86 14.55
CA ALA A 227 -1.74 -25.41 14.34
C ALA A 227 -1.26 -25.07 12.92
N LEU A 228 -0.25 -25.80 12.44
CA LEU A 228 0.29 -25.61 11.10
C LEU A 228 -0.76 -25.97 10.03
N GLN A 229 -1.45 -27.10 10.18
CA GLN A 229 -2.52 -27.50 9.27
C GLN A 229 -3.67 -26.50 9.23
N ALA A 230 -4.09 -26.00 10.39
CA ALA A 230 -5.12 -24.96 10.50
C ALA A 230 -4.69 -23.64 9.84
N LEU A 231 -3.43 -23.23 10.01
CA LEU A 231 -2.87 -22.03 9.36
C LEU A 231 -2.80 -22.19 7.83
N THR A 232 -2.37 -23.35 7.33
CA THR A 232 -2.34 -23.64 5.88
C THR A 232 -3.75 -23.57 5.29
N LYS A 233 -4.73 -24.19 5.94
CA LYS A 233 -6.14 -24.13 5.53
C LYS A 233 -6.70 -22.71 5.53
N LEU A 234 -6.29 -21.89 6.50
CA LEU A 234 -6.66 -20.47 6.55
C LEU A 234 -6.04 -19.69 5.39
N LEU A 235 -4.76 -19.91 5.08
CA LEU A 235 -4.06 -19.28 3.94
C LEU A 235 -4.69 -19.63 2.60
N GLU A 236 -4.97 -20.92 2.37
CA GLU A 236 -5.62 -21.40 1.15
C GLU A 236 -7.04 -20.82 1.01
N GLY A 237 -7.81 -20.85 2.11
CA GLY A 237 -9.16 -20.28 2.14
C GLY A 237 -9.18 -18.76 1.88
N ALA A 238 -8.19 -18.02 2.41
CA ALA A 238 -8.03 -16.60 2.14
C ALA A 238 -7.53 -16.30 0.71
N SER A 239 -6.92 -17.29 0.04
CA SER A 239 -6.32 -17.14 -1.30
C SER A 239 -7.22 -17.61 -2.45
N ALA A 240 -8.29 -18.36 -2.17
CA ALA A 240 -9.07 -19.09 -3.18
C ALA A 240 -9.72 -18.20 -4.26
N THR A 241 -10.20 -17.01 -3.91
CA THR A 241 -10.65 -15.97 -4.86
C THR A 241 -10.56 -14.61 -4.17
N VAL A 242 -9.81 -13.66 -4.74
CA VAL A 242 -9.64 -12.33 -4.15
C VAL A 242 -10.11 -11.24 -5.11
N GLU A 243 -11.27 -10.67 -4.78
CA GLU A 243 -11.63 -9.31 -5.17
C GLU A 243 -11.08 -8.35 -4.12
N TRP A 244 -10.68 -7.16 -4.53
CA TRP A 244 -10.34 -6.11 -3.58
C TRP A 244 -11.59 -5.32 -3.20
N PRO A 245 -11.80 -5.03 -1.90
CA PRO A 245 -10.90 -5.29 -0.77
C PRO A 245 -10.83 -6.76 -0.35
N GLN A 246 -9.62 -7.25 -0.13
CA GLN A 246 -9.38 -8.61 0.37
C GLN A 246 -9.79 -8.72 1.84
N ARG A 247 -10.31 -9.88 2.24
CA ARG A 247 -10.79 -10.10 3.61
C ARG A 247 -9.69 -10.00 4.66
N LEU A 248 -8.49 -10.50 4.37
CA LEU A 248 -7.42 -10.62 5.35
C LEU A 248 -6.06 -10.65 4.65
N CYS A 249 -5.09 -9.89 5.15
CA CYS A 249 -3.68 -10.07 4.82
C CYS A 249 -3.03 -10.97 5.88
N ILE A 250 -2.26 -11.97 5.47
CA ILE A 250 -1.57 -12.89 6.37
C ILE A 250 -0.08 -12.72 6.14
N VAL A 251 0.66 -12.47 7.22
CA VAL A 251 2.11 -12.34 7.21
C VAL A 251 2.69 -13.43 8.11
N VAL A 252 3.42 -14.37 7.52
CA VAL A 252 4.16 -15.39 8.28
C VAL A 252 5.59 -14.91 8.51
N ALA A 253 6.05 -14.92 9.75
CA ALA A 253 7.38 -14.44 10.11
C ALA A 253 8.17 -15.51 10.87
N GLY A 254 9.45 -15.64 10.58
CA GLY A 254 10.28 -16.70 11.14
C GLY A 254 11.72 -16.65 10.66
N ARG A 255 12.57 -17.53 11.19
CA ARG A 255 13.99 -17.60 10.80
C ARG A 255 14.13 -18.00 9.34
N ARG A 256 14.99 -17.31 8.58
CA ARG A 256 15.15 -17.48 7.12
C ARG A 256 15.17 -18.95 6.67
N ASN A 257 16.04 -19.77 7.25
CA ASN A 257 16.21 -21.17 6.82
C ASN A 257 14.98 -22.04 7.14
N GLN A 258 14.36 -21.84 8.30
CA GLN A 258 13.23 -22.65 8.74
C GLN A 258 11.91 -22.22 8.08
N LEU A 259 11.72 -20.91 7.92
CA LEU A 259 10.59 -20.37 7.18
C LEU A 259 10.66 -20.80 5.71
N THR A 260 11.85 -20.94 5.13
CA THR A 260 12.00 -21.47 3.75
C THR A 260 11.41 -22.89 3.64
N GLN A 261 11.70 -23.77 4.59
CA GLN A 261 11.12 -25.11 4.66
C GLN A 261 9.60 -25.07 4.85
N LEU A 262 9.09 -24.13 5.66
CA LEU A 262 7.65 -23.93 5.81
C LEU A 262 6.98 -23.56 4.49
N LEU A 263 7.60 -22.66 3.71
CA LEU A 263 7.08 -22.24 2.42
C LEU A 263 7.14 -23.33 1.34
N GLU A 264 8.00 -24.34 1.51
CA GLU A 264 8.03 -25.53 0.66
C GLU A 264 6.88 -26.50 0.97
N THR A 265 6.19 -26.32 2.11
CA THR A 265 5.00 -27.11 2.45
C THR A 265 3.89 -26.82 1.42
N PRO A 266 3.24 -27.87 0.87
CA PRO A 266 2.09 -27.71 -0.03
C PRO A 266 1.02 -26.79 0.58
N GLY A 267 0.47 -25.89 -0.23
CA GLY A 267 -0.56 -24.95 0.19
C GLY A 267 -0.03 -23.62 0.75
N VAL A 268 1.17 -23.57 1.33
CA VAL A 268 1.70 -22.34 1.93
C VAL A 268 2.41 -21.47 0.88
N GLY A 269 3.46 -21.98 0.24
CA GLY A 269 4.28 -21.22 -0.70
C GLY A 269 3.52 -20.54 -1.85
N PRO A 270 2.58 -21.21 -2.54
CA PRO A 270 1.81 -20.61 -3.63
C PRO A 270 0.96 -19.40 -3.20
N CYS A 271 0.46 -19.42 -1.96
CA CYS A 271 -0.35 -18.35 -1.38
C CYS A 271 0.47 -17.09 -1.06
N ILE A 272 1.79 -17.22 -0.89
CA ILE A 272 2.67 -16.08 -0.58
C ILE A 272 2.94 -15.25 -1.84
N PHE A 273 2.55 -13.97 -1.77
CA PHE A 273 2.78 -12.99 -2.81
C PHE A 273 4.26 -12.63 -2.94
N ALA A 274 4.89 -12.22 -1.84
CA ALA A 274 6.28 -11.80 -1.79
C ALA A 274 6.95 -12.18 -0.46
N LYS A 275 8.26 -12.39 -0.52
CA LYS A 275 9.13 -12.67 0.64
C LYS A 275 9.95 -11.43 0.94
N PHE A 276 9.95 -10.96 2.17
CA PHE A 276 10.72 -9.80 2.63
C PHE A 276 11.92 -10.31 3.42
N GLU A 277 13.11 -10.00 2.94
CA GLU A 277 14.35 -10.38 3.62
C GLU A 277 14.80 -9.29 4.57
N PHE A 278 14.85 -9.63 5.86
CA PHE A 278 15.34 -8.72 6.87
C PHE A 278 16.84 -8.95 7.01
N SER A 279 17.60 -8.00 6.48
CA SER A 279 19.04 -7.89 6.66
C SER A 279 19.35 -7.37 8.06
N ASP A 280 20.37 -7.94 8.71
CA ASP A 280 20.81 -7.45 10.02
C ASP A 280 21.36 -6.03 9.89
N LEU A 281 21.08 -5.19 10.89
CA LEU A 281 21.56 -3.81 10.89
C LEU A 281 23.09 -3.78 10.96
N THR A 282 23.71 -3.01 10.07
CA THR A 282 25.15 -2.76 10.14
C THR A 282 25.49 -1.92 11.39
N ALA A 283 26.72 -1.97 11.88
CA ALA A 283 27.15 -1.21 13.06
C ALA A 283 26.87 0.31 12.94
N ALA A 284 26.97 0.86 11.72
CA ALA A 284 26.62 2.25 11.44
C ALA A 284 25.11 2.52 11.59
N GLU A 285 24.26 1.60 11.13
CA GLU A 285 22.80 1.70 11.23
C GLU A 285 22.29 1.49 12.67
N VAL A 286 22.93 0.61 13.44
CA VAL A 286 22.66 0.47 14.89
C VAL A 286 22.93 1.80 15.61
N GLY A 287 24.04 2.47 15.29
CA GLY A 287 24.36 3.79 15.84
C GLY A 287 23.34 4.88 15.48
N LEU A 288 22.71 4.81 14.30
CA LEU A 288 21.61 5.69 13.89
C LEU A 288 20.30 5.35 14.61
N SER A 289 20.05 4.06 14.88
CA SER A 289 18.83 3.58 15.58
C SER A 289 18.78 4.03 17.03
N VAL A 290 19.92 4.06 17.72
CA VAL A 290 20.03 4.62 19.07
C VAL A 290 19.85 6.14 19.07
N LYS A 291 20.26 6.83 17.99
CA LYS A 291 20.18 8.30 17.90
C LYS A 291 18.79 8.82 17.53
N LYS A 292 18.03 8.16 16.65
CA LYS A 292 16.69 8.63 16.24
C LYS A 292 15.70 8.90 17.39
N PRO A 293 15.54 8.02 18.42
CA PRO A 293 14.65 8.33 19.54
C PRO A 293 15.14 9.52 20.37
N VAL A 294 16.47 9.70 20.51
CA VAL A 294 17.07 10.82 21.24
C VAL A 294 16.86 12.15 20.51
N VAL A 295 16.99 12.15 19.17
CA VAL A 295 16.76 13.36 18.36
C VAL A 295 15.27 13.70 18.28
N SER A 296 14.39 12.71 18.18
CA SER A 296 12.93 12.94 18.22
C SER A 296 12.49 13.58 19.54
N ALA A 297 12.96 13.04 20.67
CA ALA A 297 12.67 13.60 22.00
C ALA A 297 13.30 14.98 22.23
N ALA A 298 14.50 15.23 21.70
CA ALA A 298 15.15 16.54 21.80
C ALA A 298 14.47 17.59 20.92
N VAL A 299 13.99 17.21 19.73
CA VAL A 299 13.27 18.10 18.81
C VAL A 299 11.87 18.43 19.34
N THR A 300 11.15 17.48 19.95
CA THR A 300 9.86 17.80 20.60
C THR A 300 10.06 18.75 21.78
N MET A 301 11.08 18.54 22.62
CA MET A 301 11.41 19.51 23.68
C MET A 301 11.73 20.90 23.11
N LEU A 302 12.57 21.00 22.08
CA LEU A 302 12.92 22.28 21.46
C LEU A 302 11.71 22.99 20.84
N MET A 303 10.78 22.26 20.24
CA MET A 303 9.54 22.82 19.69
C MET A 303 8.60 23.35 20.78
N GLU A 304 8.50 22.67 21.93
CA GLU A 304 7.73 23.17 23.08
C GLU A 304 8.35 24.45 23.65
N PHE A 305 9.68 24.51 23.77
CA PHE A 305 10.38 25.72 24.19
C PHE A 305 10.22 26.87 23.17
N ALA A 306 10.23 26.58 21.87
CA ALA A 306 9.99 27.56 20.82
C ALA A 306 8.56 28.11 20.86
N ALA A 307 7.56 27.25 21.09
CA ALA A 307 6.17 27.69 21.25
C ALA A 307 5.97 28.56 22.50
N LEU A 308 6.60 28.21 23.62
CA LEU A 308 6.54 28.98 24.85
C LEU A 308 7.22 30.36 24.70
N THR A 309 8.38 30.41 24.04
CA THR A 309 9.09 31.67 23.77
C THR A 309 8.31 32.58 22.81
N LEU A 310 7.68 32.01 21.77
CA LEU A 310 6.80 32.76 20.88
C LEU A 310 5.58 33.32 21.64
N ALA A 311 4.95 32.54 22.51
CA ALA A 311 3.83 32.99 23.33
C ALA A 311 4.23 34.13 24.28
N ILE A 312 5.41 34.06 24.90
CA ILE A 312 5.96 35.13 25.75
C ILE A 312 6.24 36.38 24.91
N LEU A 313 6.82 36.25 23.72
CA LEU A 313 7.07 37.38 22.82
C LEU A 313 5.78 38.04 22.35
N VAL A 314 4.75 37.26 22.02
CA VAL A 314 3.42 37.78 21.67
C VAL A 314 2.81 38.53 22.86
N ALA A 315 2.88 37.96 24.07
CA ALA A 315 2.38 38.63 25.27
C ALA A 315 3.14 39.94 25.57
N LEU A 316 4.47 39.95 25.42
CA LEU A 316 5.29 41.16 25.56
C LEU A 316 4.95 42.20 24.49
N CYS A 317 4.75 41.78 23.23
CA CYS A 317 4.28 42.66 22.16
C CYS A 317 2.92 43.27 22.50
N VAL A 318 1.96 42.49 23.00
CA VAL A 318 0.66 43.00 23.44
C VAL A 318 0.82 44.03 24.55
N VAL A 319 1.69 43.77 25.55
CA VAL A 319 1.96 44.73 26.63
C VAL A 319 2.59 46.01 26.08
N VAL A 320 3.58 45.92 25.18
CA VAL A 320 4.20 47.10 24.56
C VAL A 320 3.20 47.89 23.73
N LEU A 321 2.35 47.22 22.95
CA LEU A 321 1.29 47.88 22.19
C LEU A 321 0.25 48.53 23.11
N CYS A 322 -0.10 47.90 24.24
CA CYS A 322 -0.98 48.51 25.25
C CYS A 322 -0.33 49.72 25.94
N VAL A 323 0.97 49.69 26.22
CA VAL A 323 1.70 50.84 26.78
C VAL A 323 1.81 51.96 25.75
N GLN A 324 2.09 51.63 24.48
CA GLN A 324 2.12 52.61 23.41
C GLN A 324 0.73 53.21 23.14
N ASP A 325 -0.36 52.44 23.24
CA ASP A 325 -1.75 52.97 23.16
C ASP A 325 -2.09 53.91 24.33
N GLN A 326 -1.57 53.63 25.54
CA GLN A 326 -1.69 54.53 26.68
C GLN A 326 -0.94 55.85 26.45
N GLU A 327 0.21 55.79 25.79
CA GLU A 327 1.07 56.95 25.53
C GLU A 327 0.59 57.79 24.33
N THR A 328 0.02 57.15 23.30
CA THR A 328 -0.66 57.84 22.20
C THR A 328 -1.98 58.46 22.67
N ARG A 329 -2.75 57.83 23.58
CA ARG A 329 -3.92 58.45 24.23
C ARG A 329 -3.56 59.64 25.12
N ARG A 330 -2.38 59.66 25.74
CA ARG A 330 -1.87 60.85 26.47
C ARG A 330 -1.43 61.96 25.53
N ARG A 331 -0.91 61.64 24.34
CA ARG A 331 -0.50 62.64 23.32
C ARG A 331 -1.68 63.18 22.48
N SER A 332 -2.74 62.40 22.27
CA SER A 332 -3.92 62.81 21.49
C SER A 332 -4.87 63.80 22.19
N GLN A 333 -4.62 64.16 23.45
CA GLN A 333 -5.25 65.33 24.09
C GLN A 333 -4.48 66.65 23.85
N SER A 334 -3.40 66.66 23.06
CA SER A 334 -2.50 67.82 22.97
C SER A 334 -2.17 68.36 21.57
N SER A 335 -2.79 67.89 20.47
CA SER A 335 -2.55 68.52 19.17
C SER A 335 -3.67 68.30 18.15
N ASP A 336 -4.30 69.42 17.80
CA ASP A 336 -5.25 69.62 16.71
C ASP A 336 -4.67 69.42 15.29
N ALA A 337 -5.60 69.15 14.37
CA ALA A 337 -5.66 69.56 12.96
C ALA A 337 -5.03 68.70 11.84
N ALA A 338 -5.86 68.59 10.78
CA ALA A 338 -5.58 68.36 9.35
C ALA A 338 -5.59 66.92 8.78
N SER A 339 -6.58 66.70 7.91
CA SER A 339 -6.63 65.75 6.79
C SER A 339 -5.92 66.38 5.54
N PRO A 340 -5.90 65.80 4.30
CA PRO A 340 -6.45 64.53 3.80
C PRO A 340 -5.57 63.76 2.76
N ASP A 341 -6.13 62.66 2.22
CA ASP A 341 -5.98 62.02 0.88
C ASP A 341 -4.69 61.28 0.43
N VAL A 342 -4.86 60.07 -0.12
CA VAL A 342 -4.66 59.69 -1.55
C VAL A 342 -4.62 58.15 -1.73
N GLU A 343 -5.19 57.72 -2.86
CA GLU A 343 -5.40 56.38 -3.44
C GLU A 343 -4.11 55.59 -3.80
N GLU A 344 -4.24 54.28 -4.06
CA GLU A 344 -3.97 53.62 -5.36
C GLU A 344 -3.51 52.13 -5.26
N GLU A 345 -4.09 51.31 -6.14
CA GLU A 345 -3.81 49.88 -6.41
C GLU A 345 -2.50 49.66 -7.19
N ALA A 346 -1.93 48.45 -7.17
CA ALA A 346 -1.70 47.60 -8.38
C ALA A 346 -0.58 46.52 -8.27
N ASP A 347 -0.88 45.38 -8.92
CA ASP A 347 -0.04 44.51 -9.77
C ASP A 347 1.04 43.52 -9.25
N VAL A 348 0.66 42.23 -9.18
CA VAL A 348 0.89 41.13 -10.16
C VAL A 348 2.32 40.83 -10.71
N ARG A 349 2.72 39.54 -10.51
CA ARG A 349 3.43 38.55 -11.41
C ARG A 349 4.96 38.31 -11.44
N TYR A 350 5.25 36.99 -11.55
CA TYR A 350 6.20 36.22 -12.40
C TYR A 350 7.50 35.57 -11.82
N MET A 351 7.45 34.22 -11.80
CA MET A 351 8.45 33.14 -12.08
C MET A 351 9.98 33.30 -11.86
N HIS A 352 10.65 32.25 -11.33
CA HIS A 352 11.27 31.18 -12.14
C HIS A 352 11.84 29.98 -11.34
N ARG A 353 12.05 28.93 -12.14
CA ARG A 353 12.38 27.50 -11.96
C ARG A 353 13.90 27.23 -11.92
N PHE A 354 14.36 26.17 -11.25
CA PHE A 354 15.61 25.46 -11.60
C PHE A 354 15.52 23.94 -11.43
N PHE A 355 16.14 23.23 -12.39
CA PHE A 355 16.34 21.79 -12.54
C PHE A 355 17.70 21.35 -11.97
N LEU A 356 17.81 20.09 -11.53
CA LEU A 356 19.04 19.30 -11.67
C LEU A 356 18.72 17.85 -12.07
N ARG A 357 19.57 17.30 -12.95
CA ARG A 357 19.48 15.97 -13.57
C ARG A 357 20.76 15.18 -13.25
N ARG A 358 20.56 13.88 -13.03
CA ARG A 358 21.44 12.71 -13.30
C ARG A 358 22.77 12.58 -12.55
N ASP A 359 22.84 11.54 -11.71
CA ASP A 359 23.79 10.42 -11.87
C ASP A 359 23.29 9.19 -11.10
N GLY A 360 23.50 7.99 -11.67
CA GLY A 360 23.35 6.72 -10.95
C GLY A 360 22.25 5.79 -11.46
N TYR A 361 22.44 5.17 -12.63
CA TYR A 361 21.80 3.88 -12.94
C TYR A 361 22.86 2.78 -12.98
N PRO A 362 22.62 1.62 -12.35
CA PRO A 362 23.54 0.49 -12.44
C PRO A 362 23.54 -0.10 -13.85
N LYS A 363 24.73 -0.51 -14.31
CA LYS A 363 24.94 -1.19 -15.60
C LYS A 363 24.13 -2.49 -15.64
N VAL A 364 23.41 -2.68 -16.74
CA VAL A 364 22.55 -3.85 -17.01
C VAL A 364 23.43 -5.07 -17.31
N SER A 365 23.40 -6.08 -16.44
CA SER A 365 24.03 -7.38 -16.68
C SER A 365 23.49 -8.04 -17.96
N GLU A 366 24.38 -8.72 -18.67
CA GLU A 366 24.25 -9.11 -20.08
C GLU A 366 23.04 -10.03 -20.37
N GLY A 367 22.06 -9.47 -21.08
CA GLY A 367 21.01 -10.25 -21.77
C GLY A 367 21.48 -10.66 -23.18
N PRO A 368 20.68 -11.44 -23.93
CA PRO A 368 21.07 -11.91 -25.26
C PRO A 368 21.43 -10.73 -26.19
N GLN A 369 22.62 -10.75 -26.79
CA GLN A 369 23.14 -9.67 -27.65
C GLN A 369 22.19 -9.37 -28.82
N ASP A 370 21.63 -10.42 -29.44
CA ASP A 370 20.70 -10.32 -30.58
C ASP A 370 19.43 -9.52 -30.25
N LEU A 371 18.91 -9.66 -29.02
CA LEU A 371 17.74 -8.92 -28.55
C LEU A 371 18.09 -7.47 -28.24
N ARG A 372 19.31 -7.20 -27.75
CA ARG A 372 19.79 -5.83 -27.52
C ARG A 372 19.95 -5.08 -28.84
N GLU A 373 20.59 -5.69 -29.83
CA GLU A 373 20.77 -5.07 -31.15
C GLU A 373 19.44 -4.72 -31.83
N VAL A 374 18.48 -5.64 -31.86
CA VAL A 374 17.16 -5.40 -32.48
C VAL A 374 16.40 -4.27 -31.76
N VAL A 375 16.51 -4.16 -30.44
CA VAL A 375 15.84 -3.10 -29.68
C VAL A 375 16.57 -1.76 -29.81
N VAL A 376 17.91 -1.76 -29.90
CA VAL A 376 18.74 -0.55 -29.99
C VAL A 376 18.70 0.06 -31.40
N ASP A 377 18.83 -0.72 -32.46
CA ASP A 377 18.78 -0.22 -33.86
C ASP A 377 17.40 0.33 -34.25
N SER A 378 16.36 -0.09 -33.54
CA SER A 378 14.99 0.34 -33.77
C SER A 378 14.57 1.57 -32.95
N ALA A 379 15.50 2.17 -32.20
CA ALA A 379 15.26 3.29 -31.30
C ALA A 379 15.03 4.66 -31.99
N TRP A 380 15.05 4.74 -33.32
CA TRP A 380 14.87 6.01 -34.03
C TRP A 380 13.38 6.34 -34.29
N THR A 381 13.00 7.41 -33.61
CA THR A 381 11.76 8.15 -33.39
C THR A 381 10.92 8.56 -34.59
N GLU A 382 9.59 8.59 -34.39
CA GLU A 382 8.69 9.57 -35.00
C GLU A 382 8.20 10.52 -33.90
N PRO A 383 8.05 11.84 -34.16
CA PRO A 383 7.44 12.75 -33.19
C PRO A 383 5.99 12.33 -32.93
N ALA A 384 5.63 12.19 -31.65
CA ALA A 384 4.30 11.76 -31.24
C ALA A 384 3.26 12.85 -31.57
N GLY A 385 2.31 12.52 -32.45
CA GLY A 385 1.18 13.39 -32.79
C GLY A 385 0.10 13.49 -31.71
N GLN A 386 0.19 12.73 -30.60
CA GLN A 386 -0.72 12.81 -29.46
C GLN A 386 0.00 12.44 -28.15
N PRO A 387 -0.32 13.08 -27.02
CA PRO A 387 0.23 12.71 -25.72
C PRO A 387 -0.24 11.30 -25.33
N SER A 388 0.69 10.40 -25.10
CA SER A 388 0.42 9.07 -24.54
C SER A 388 1.27 8.87 -23.30
N THR A 389 0.79 8.15 -22.29
CA THR A 389 1.56 7.88 -21.05
C THR A 389 2.30 6.55 -21.16
N CYS A 390 3.58 6.51 -20.79
CA CYS A 390 4.36 5.28 -20.81
C CYS A 390 3.91 4.38 -19.66
N ILE A 391 3.28 3.25 -19.93
CA ILE A 391 2.75 2.37 -18.87
C ILE A 391 3.82 1.63 -18.04
N ILE A 392 5.10 1.75 -18.43
CA ILE A 392 6.21 1.09 -17.73
C ILE A 392 6.75 1.99 -16.61
N CYS A 393 6.90 3.29 -16.85
CA CYS A 393 7.40 4.27 -15.86
C CYS A 393 6.33 5.26 -15.37
N LEU A 394 5.15 5.26 -16.00
CA LEU A 394 4.01 6.12 -15.69
C LEU A 394 4.22 7.63 -15.94
N GLU A 395 5.29 7.99 -16.62
CA GLU A 395 5.57 9.36 -17.05
C GLU A 395 4.92 9.66 -18.42
N PRO A 396 4.49 10.91 -18.67
CA PRO A 396 3.92 11.32 -19.94
C PRO A 396 4.99 11.27 -21.03
N VAL A 397 4.64 10.65 -22.15
CA VAL A 397 5.48 10.63 -23.34
C VAL A 397 5.18 11.91 -24.12
N ASN A 398 5.96 12.95 -23.85
CA ASN A 398 5.80 14.27 -24.45
C ASN A 398 6.27 14.29 -25.91
N SER A 399 5.72 15.19 -26.72
CA SER A 399 6.02 15.37 -28.15
C SER A 399 7.50 15.69 -28.47
N GLU A 400 8.30 16.05 -27.47
CA GLU A 400 9.73 16.39 -27.60
C GLU A 400 10.68 15.26 -27.17
N GLN A 401 10.17 14.17 -26.59
CA GLN A 401 11.00 13.04 -26.14
C GLN A 401 10.94 11.89 -27.13
N PRO A 402 12.04 11.13 -27.29
CA PRO A 402 12.03 9.98 -28.17
C PRO A 402 11.11 8.88 -27.65
N VAL A 403 10.26 8.35 -28.52
CA VAL A 403 9.26 7.33 -28.18
C VAL A 403 9.46 6.10 -29.04
N ARG A 404 9.34 4.92 -28.43
CA ARG A 404 9.32 3.64 -29.16
C ARG A 404 7.88 3.21 -29.35
N ARG A 405 7.48 3.03 -30.61
CA ARG A 405 6.17 2.52 -31.02
C ARG A 405 6.30 1.08 -31.51
N LEU A 406 5.53 0.16 -30.93
CA LEU A 406 5.44 -1.24 -31.36
C LEU A 406 4.43 -1.42 -32.52
N ARG A 407 4.36 -2.59 -33.15
CA ARG A 407 3.39 -2.91 -34.22
C ARG A 407 1.93 -2.72 -33.81
N CYS A 408 1.62 -3.02 -32.55
CA CYS A 408 0.32 -2.76 -31.93
C CYS A 408 0.05 -1.26 -31.67
N ASN A 409 0.89 -0.35 -32.17
CA ASN A 409 0.77 1.11 -32.09
C ASN A 409 0.94 1.73 -30.68
N HIS A 410 1.19 0.92 -29.65
CA HIS A 410 1.50 1.38 -28.29
C HIS A 410 2.89 2.02 -28.21
N GLN A 411 3.00 3.07 -27.39
CA GLN A 411 4.19 3.92 -27.28
C GLN A 411 4.79 3.86 -25.87
N PHE A 412 6.11 3.81 -25.79
CA PHE A 412 6.88 3.72 -24.55
C PHE A 412 8.17 4.51 -24.62
N HIS A 413 8.76 4.89 -23.49
CA HIS A 413 10.14 5.36 -23.48
C HIS A 413 11.09 4.24 -23.95
N PRO A 414 12.09 4.55 -24.81
CA PRO A 414 13.03 3.58 -25.35
C PRO A 414 13.71 2.72 -24.27
N ASP A 415 14.18 3.35 -23.18
CA ASP A 415 14.82 2.65 -22.07
C ASP A 415 13.85 1.72 -21.34
N CYS A 416 12.61 2.16 -21.16
CA CYS A 416 11.58 1.39 -20.47
C CYS A 416 11.22 0.11 -21.21
N ILE A 417 11.00 0.20 -22.53
CA ILE A 417 10.65 -0.97 -23.34
C ILE A 417 11.84 -1.92 -23.52
N LEU A 418 13.07 -1.38 -23.59
CA LEU A 418 14.29 -2.20 -23.61
C LEU A 418 14.42 -3.05 -22.35
N GLN A 419 14.25 -2.46 -21.16
CA GLN A 419 14.29 -3.21 -19.90
C GLN A 419 13.23 -4.30 -19.84
N TRP A 420 12.02 -3.99 -20.32
CA TRP A 420 10.92 -4.95 -20.38
C TRP A 420 11.25 -6.17 -21.26
N CYS A 421 11.72 -5.93 -22.48
CA CYS A 421 12.07 -6.99 -23.42
C CYS A 421 13.26 -7.82 -22.94
N LEU A 422 14.27 -7.20 -22.31
CA LEU A 422 15.41 -7.91 -21.74
C LEU A 422 15.01 -8.84 -20.60
N LYS A 423 14.09 -8.39 -19.72
CA LYS A 423 13.61 -9.20 -18.60
C LYS A 423 12.81 -10.42 -19.06
N ARG A 424 12.06 -10.29 -20.16
CA ARG A 424 11.23 -11.38 -20.72
C ARG A 424 11.91 -12.22 -21.79
N ARG A 425 13.10 -11.81 -22.25
CA ARG A 425 13.81 -12.40 -23.41
C ARG A 425 12.93 -12.49 -24.66
N ALA A 426 12.01 -11.53 -24.82
CA ALA A 426 11.05 -11.49 -25.93
C ALA A 426 10.60 -10.05 -26.22
N LEU A 427 10.35 -9.75 -27.51
CA LEU A 427 9.75 -8.49 -27.97
C LEU A 427 8.22 -8.53 -27.79
N GLU A 428 7.78 -8.47 -26.53
CA GLU A 428 6.37 -8.52 -26.13
C GLU A 428 5.88 -7.14 -25.69
N CYS A 429 4.75 -6.68 -26.24
CA CYS A 429 4.13 -5.42 -25.82
C CYS A 429 3.61 -5.48 -24.37
N PRO A 430 4.03 -4.59 -23.46
CA PRO A 430 3.53 -4.56 -22.09
C PRO A 430 2.03 -4.24 -21.96
N THR A 431 1.44 -3.60 -22.98
CA THR A 431 0.02 -3.20 -22.95
C THR A 431 -0.91 -4.31 -23.45
N CYS A 432 -0.60 -4.92 -24.60
CA CYS A 432 -1.50 -5.88 -25.25
C CYS A 432 -0.91 -7.29 -25.42
N ARG A 433 0.33 -7.52 -24.94
CA ARG A 433 1.07 -8.80 -25.05
C ARG A 433 1.29 -9.32 -26.47
N ASP A 434 1.09 -8.46 -27.46
CA ASP A 434 1.42 -8.76 -28.85
C ASP A 434 2.94 -9.03 -28.95
N GLN A 435 3.30 -10.17 -29.53
CA GLN A 435 4.68 -10.62 -29.66
C GLN A 435 5.17 -10.35 -31.08
N GLU A 436 6.23 -9.57 -31.21
CA GLU A 436 6.89 -9.39 -32.50
C GLU A 436 7.95 -10.47 -32.73
N PRO A 437 7.87 -11.25 -33.82
CA PRO A 437 8.94 -12.17 -34.17
C PRO A 437 10.21 -11.39 -34.51
N LEU A 438 11.34 -11.74 -33.88
CA LEU A 438 12.65 -11.09 -34.07
C LEU A 438 13.06 -11.01 -35.56
N ALA A 439 12.81 -12.07 -36.33
CA ALA A 439 13.11 -12.13 -37.77
C ALA A 439 12.28 -11.13 -38.60
N GLU A 440 11.03 -10.93 -38.21
CA GLU A 440 10.08 -10.04 -38.88
C GLU A 440 10.44 -8.58 -38.61
N SER A 441 10.98 -8.28 -37.41
CA SER A 441 11.39 -6.92 -37.01
C SER A 441 12.72 -6.52 -37.66
N LYS A 442 13.67 -7.46 -37.85
CA LYS A 442 14.89 -7.25 -38.67
C LYS A 442 14.54 -6.90 -40.13
N LYS A 443 13.59 -7.62 -40.76
CA LYS A 443 13.13 -7.32 -42.14
C LYS A 443 12.52 -5.92 -42.28
N ARG A 444 11.73 -5.51 -41.28
CA ARG A 444 11.05 -4.19 -41.27
C ARG A 444 12.05 -3.03 -41.13
N LEU A 445 13.09 -3.22 -40.33
CA LEU A 445 14.19 -2.25 -40.17
C LEU A 445 14.97 -2.10 -41.47
N ALA A 446 15.35 -3.22 -42.09
CA ALA A 446 16.01 -3.21 -43.39
C ALA A 446 15.17 -2.47 -44.47
N ALA A 447 13.85 -2.70 -44.51
CA ALA A 447 12.96 -2.02 -45.44
C ALA A 447 12.82 -0.50 -45.19
N LYS A 448 12.83 -0.05 -43.91
CA LYS A 448 12.72 1.38 -43.54
C LYS A 448 14.03 2.14 -43.80
N VAL A 449 15.19 1.48 -43.65
CA VAL A 449 16.49 2.03 -44.03
C VAL A 449 16.56 2.24 -45.54
N ILE A 450 16.10 1.26 -46.33
CA ILE A 450 16.05 1.34 -47.80
C ILE A 450 15.12 2.47 -48.29
N SER A 451 13.97 2.69 -47.65
CA SER A 451 13.02 3.75 -48.05
C SER A 451 13.41 5.16 -47.62
N SER A 452 14.32 5.30 -46.65
CA SER A 452 14.78 6.60 -46.12
C SER A 452 15.93 7.26 -46.88
N GLY A 453 16.39 6.66 -47.99
CA GLY A 453 17.33 7.32 -48.93
C GLY A 453 18.75 7.55 -48.39
N CYS A 454 19.16 6.87 -47.33
CA CYS A 454 20.50 7.03 -46.75
C CYS A 454 21.51 6.13 -47.47
N GLN A 455 22.23 6.67 -48.46
CA GLN A 455 23.15 5.94 -49.36
C GLN A 455 24.49 5.47 -48.74
N ASN A 456 24.69 5.51 -47.42
CA ASN A 456 26.00 5.22 -46.82
C ASN A 456 26.02 4.13 -45.73
N LEU A 457 25.22 3.07 -45.87
CA LEU A 457 25.41 1.85 -45.08
C LEU A 457 25.37 0.64 -46.01
N THR A 458 26.54 0.05 -46.27
CA THR A 458 26.65 -1.21 -47.00
C THR A 458 25.95 -2.32 -46.22
N ALA A 459 25.16 -3.12 -46.93
CA ALA A 459 24.23 -4.12 -46.43
C ALA A 459 24.86 -5.32 -45.67
N GLU A 460 26.15 -5.29 -45.36
CA GLU A 460 26.87 -6.38 -44.66
C GLU A 460 26.92 -6.23 -43.14
N ALA A 461 26.47 -5.11 -42.55
CA ALA A 461 26.56 -4.88 -41.10
C ALA A 461 25.32 -5.32 -40.29
N VAL A 462 24.30 -5.94 -40.90
CA VAL A 462 23.00 -6.23 -40.23
C VAL A 462 22.85 -7.72 -39.85
N LEU A 463 23.85 -8.56 -40.11
CA LEU A 463 23.81 -10.00 -39.81
C LEU A 463 25.15 -10.49 -39.23
N VAL A 464 25.43 -10.15 -37.98
CA VAL A 464 26.22 -11.00 -37.08
C VAL A 464 25.46 -11.12 -35.78
#